data_AF-A0A660YBE5-F1
#
_entry.id   AF-A0A660YBE5-F1
#
_cell.length_a   1.000
_cell.length_b   1.000
_cell.length_c   1.000
_cell.angle_alpha   90.00
_cell.angle_beta   90.00
_cell.angle_gamma   90.00
#
_symmetry.space_group_name_H-M   'P 1'
#
loop_
_entity.id
_entity.type
_entity.pdbx_description
1 polymer ?
#
loop_
_entity_poly.entity_id
_entity_poly.type
_entity_poly.pdbx_seq_one_letter_code
_entity_poly.pdbx_strand_id
1 'polypeptide(L)'
;MDERSGRSRFTVVEAMEWADENREELDGARLGSEDSSVKMMNGMMPDKSREMWDAGCWLGERLEELGATEDEAMDLQFALGQRAFAGSAWEAAVRYANEFAERGGTEEHAGPELAETVCKEIFGTET
;
A
#
# COMPACT_ATOMS: atom_id res chain seq x y z
N MET A 1 -2.59 35.29 0.23
CA MET A 1 -1.24 34.89 -0.21
C MET A 1 -1.14 33.42 0.12
N ASP A 2 -1.12 32.58 -0.90
CA ASP A 2 -1.15 31.12 -0.84
C ASP A 2 0.01 30.54 -0.01
N GLU A 3 -0.30 29.75 1.02
CA GLU A 3 0.63 28.84 1.70
C GLU A 3 0.46 27.39 1.20
N ARG A 4 0.03 27.20 -0.06
CA ARG A 4 0.02 25.88 -0.71
C ARG A 4 1.35 25.60 -1.40
N SER A 5 2.41 25.40 -0.63
CA SER A 5 3.65 24.81 -1.16
C SER A 5 4.54 24.21 -0.07
N GLY A 6 3.95 23.33 0.75
CA GLY A 6 4.71 22.37 1.56
C GLY A 6 4.61 21.00 0.91
N ARG A 7 5.61 20.64 0.10
CA ARG A 7 5.72 19.33 -0.58
C ARG A 7 5.74 18.23 0.48
N SER A 8 4.61 17.58 0.76
CA SER A 8 4.65 16.30 1.49
C SER A 8 5.22 15.28 0.53
N ARG A 9 6.50 14.94 0.70
CA ARG A 9 7.11 13.77 0.06
C ARG A 9 7.35 12.77 1.17
N PHE A 10 6.31 12.00 1.48
CA PHE A 10 6.45 10.85 2.36
C PHE A 10 7.61 9.98 1.87
N THR A 11 8.34 9.39 2.80
CA THR A 11 9.47 8.51 2.50
C THR A 11 9.25 7.10 3.02
N VAL A 12 9.97 6.14 2.45
CA VAL A 12 9.95 4.74 2.93
C VAL A 12 10.40 4.65 4.38
N VAL A 13 11.40 5.45 4.77
CA VAL A 13 11.91 5.45 6.15
C VAL A 13 10.82 5.90 7.12
N GLU A 14 10.14 7.02 6.85
CA GLU A 14 9.05 7.52 7.70
C GLU A 14 7.88 6.52 7.79
N ALA A 15 7.54 5.86 6.68
CA ALA A 15 6.48 4.86 6.66
C ALA A 15 6.83 3.63 7.52
N MET A 16 8.07 3.17 7.44
CA MET A 16 8.56 2.06 8.25
C MET A 16 8.71 2.43 9.73
N GLU A 17 9.14 3.65 10.04
CA GLU A 17 9.20 4.16 11.42
C GLU A 17 7.80 4.22 12.04
N TRP A 18 6.80 4.72 11.31
CA TRP A 18 5.40 4.68 11.74
C TRP A 18 4.94 3.24 12.03
N ALA A 19 5.28 2.28 11.16
CA ALA A 19 4.89 0.89 11.36
C ALA A 19 5.55 0.25 12.59
N ASP A 20 6.80 0.63 12.87
CA ASP A 20 7.52 0.21 14.06
C ASP A 20 6.90 0.80 15.34
N GLU A 21 6.45 2.05 15.30
CA GLU A 21 5.73 2.71 16.41
C GLU A 21 4.34 2.09 16.66
N ASN A 22 3.68 1.62 15.61
CA ASN A 22 2.32 1.04 15.67
C ASN A 22 2.31 -0.50 15.66
N ARG A 23 3.46 -1.13 15.88
CA ARG A 23 3.70 -2.56 15.67
C ARG A 23 2.70 -3.47 16.39
N GLU A 24 2.41 -3.20 17.66
CA GLU A 24 1.54 -4.07 18.47
C GLU A 24 0.10 -4.08 17.93
N GLU A 25 -0.40 -2.92 17.52
CA GLU A 25 -1.74 -2.77 16.94
C GLU A 25 -1.82 -3.44 15.56
N LEU A 26 -0.82 -3.19 14.71
CA LEU A 26 -0.73 -3.80 13.38
C LEU A 26 -0.66 -5.33 13.45
N ASP A 27 0.23 -5.87 14.30
CA ASP A 27 0.36 -7.31 14.49
C ASP A 27 -0.93 -7.91 15.09
N GLY A 28 -1.56 -7.22 16.04
CA GLY A 28 -2.83 -7.62 16.63
C GLY A 28 -3.96 -7.69 15.59
N ALA A 29 -4.12 -6.65 14.78
CA ALA A 29 -5.13 -6.57 13.73
C ALA A 29 -4.89 -7.62 12.63
N ARG A 30 -3.64 -7.78 12.18
CA ARG A 30 -3.25 -8.75 11.14
C ARG A 30 -3.44 -10.20 11.57
N LEU A 31 -2.96 -10.54 12.77
CA LEU A 31 -3.05 -11.91 13.31
C LEU A 31 -4.45 -12.26 13.81
N GLY A 32 -5.21 -11.25 14.24
CA GLY A 32 -6.62 -11.37 14.61
C GLY A 32 -7.60 -11.30 13.43
N SER A 33 -7.13 -11.02 12.21
CA SER A 33 -7.98 -10.93 11.02
C SER A 33 -8.66 -12.28 10.74
N GLU A 34 -9.98 -12.23 10.54
CA GLU A 34 -10.77 -13.40 10.12
C GLU A 34 -10.77 -13.64 8.61
N ASP A 35 -10.14 -12.74 7.84
CA ASP A 35 -10.01 -12.87 6.40
C ASP A 35 -9.13 -14.07 6.03
N SER A 36 -9.68 -14.97 5.19
CA SER A 36 -9.02 -16.21 4.82
C SER A 36 -7.76 -15.98 3.98
N SER A 37 -7.71 -14.92 3.17
CA SER A 37 -6.54 -14.56 2.39
C SER A 37 -5.40 -14.08 3.29
N VAL A 38 -5.71 -13.29 4.32
CA VAL A 38 -4.74 -12.84 5.32
C VAL A 38 -4.21 -14.03 6.13
N LYS A 39 -5.09 -14.92 6.59
CA LYS A 39 -4.68 -16.17 7.28
C LYS A 39 -3.77 -17.04 6.41
N MET A 40 -4.09 -17.17 5.12
CA MET A 40 -3.28 -17.94 4.16
C MET A 40 -1.91 -17.30 3.94
N MET A 41 -1.86 -15.99 3.69
CA MET A 41 -0.61 -15.25 3.48
C MET A 41 0.29 -15.29 4.73
N ASN A 42 -0.28 -15.12 5.92
CA ASN A 42 0.44 -15.26 7.19
C ASN A 42 1.09 -16.66 7.34
N GLY A 43 0.43 -17.71 6.85
CA GLY A 43 0.97 -19.07 6.91
C GLY A 43 2.02 -19.39 5.84
N MET A 44 1.88 -18.85 4.63
CA MET A 44 2.75 -19.17 3.49
C MET A 44 3.95 -18.23 3.35
N MET A 45 3.73 -16.94 3.58
CA MET A 45 4.70 -15.88 3.37
C MET A 45 4.58 -14.85 4.50
N PRO A 46 4.90 -15.22 5.76
CA PRO A 46 4.64 -14.39 6.93
C PRO A 46 5.25 -12.99 6.84
N ASP A 47 6.52 -12.89 6.40
CA ASP A 47 7.21 -11.61 6.26
C ASP A 47 6.56 -10.73 5.18
N LYS A 48 6.15 -11.33 4.06
CA LYS A 48 5.49 -10.61 2.98
C LYS A 48 4.09 -10.17 3.37
N SER A 49 3.35 -11.04 4.06
CA SER A 49 2.03 -10.74 4.60
C SER A 49 2.09 -9.56 5.58
N ARG A 50 3.10 -9.54 6.43
CA ARG A 50 3.37 -8.40 7.32
C ARG A 50 3.72 -7.14 6.53
N GLU A 51 4.68 -7.21 5.61
CA GLU A 51 5.10 -6.06 4.80
C GLU A 51 3.90 -5.42 4.06
N MET A 52 3.07 -6.25 3.43
CA MET A 52 1.87 -5.79 2.69
C MET A 52 0.82 -5.18 3.62
N TRP A 53 0.60 -5.81 4.78
CA TRP A 53 -0.36 -5.32 5.76
C TRP A 53 0.07 -3.97 6.33
N ASP A 54 1.29 -3.90 6.86
CA ASP A 54 1.82 -2.72 7.53
C ASP A 54 1.88 -1.53 6.54
N ALA A 55 2.34 -1.77 5.31
CA ALA A 55 2.35 -0.75 4.26
C ALA A 55 0.94 -0.33 3.81
N GLY A 56 -0.01 -1.26 3.77
CA GLY A 56 -1.40 -0.99 3.43
C GLY A 56 -2.12 -0.16 4.50
N CYS A 57 -1.91 -0.46 5.77
CA CYS A 57 -2.43 0.32 6.88
C CYS A 57 -1.87 1.74 6.88
N TRP A 58 -0.54 1.87 6.71
CA TRP A 58 0.09 3.19 6.58
C TRP A 58 -0.50 3.99 5.42
N LEU A 59 -0.61 3.37 4.24
CA LEU A 59 -1.19 4.02 3.06
C LEU A 59 -2.63 4.48 3.33
N GLY A 60 -3.46 3.64 3.95
CA GLY A 60 -4.84 3.98 4.29
C GLY A 60 -4.93 5.22 5.17
N GLU A 61 -4.13 5.28 6.23
CA GLU A 61 -4.09 6.42 7.15
C GLU A 61 -3.66 7.71 6.43
N ARG A 62 -2.63 7.64 5.58
CA ARG A 62 -2.18 8.81 4.80
C ARG A 62 -3.25 9.27 3.81
N LEU A 63 -3.93 8.34 3.13
CA LEU A 63 -4.99 8.67 2.18
C LEU A 63 -6.18 9.34 2.88
N GLU A 64 -6.58 8.84 4.06
CA GLU A 64 -7.61 9.46 4.90
C GLU A 64 -7.21 10.90 5.29
N GLU A 65 -5.98 11.11 5.77
CA GLU A 65 -5.46 12.46 6.10
C GLU A 65 -5.45 13.41 4.90
N LEU A 66 -5.21 12.87 3.70
CA LEU A 66 -5.25 13.63 2.43
C LEU A 66 -6.67 13.87 1.91
N GLY A 67 -7.68 13.30 2.57
CA GLY A 67 -9.10 13.47 2.21
C GLY A 67 -9.59 12.54 1.11
N ALA A 68 -8.93 11.40 0.92
CA ALA A 68 -9.46 10.34 0.05
C ALA A 68 -10.80 9.82 0.58
N THR A 69 -11.68 9.44 -0.34
CA THR A 69 -12.88 8.67 -0.01
C THR A 69 -12.51 7.24 0.38
N GLU A 70 -13.43 6.55 1.08
CA GLU A 70 -13.25 5.15 1.45
C GLU A 70 -13.03 4.25 0.21
N ASP A 71 -13.76 4.51 -0.88
CA ASP A 71 -13.63 3.77 -2.13
C ASP A 71 -12.25 3.98 -2.78
N GLU A 72 -11.73 5.22 -2.79
CA GLU A 72 -10.39 5.53 -3.31
C GLU A 72 -9.30 4.89 -2.44
N ALA A 73 -9.41 4.99 -1.11
CA ALA A 73 -8.46 4.38 -0.20
C ALA A 73 -8.40 2.86 -0.37
N MET A 74 -9.57 2.22 -0.45
CA MET A 74 -9.69 0.79 -0.65
C MET A 74 -9.10 0.35 -2.00
N ASP A 75 -9.42 1.04 -3.09
CA ASP A 75 -8.85 0.75 -4.42
C ASP A 75 -7.31 0.81 -4.41
N LEU A 76 -6.73 1.84 -3.80
CA LEU A 76 -5.29 1.99 -3.72
C LEU A 76 -4.62 0.96 -2.80
N GLN A 77 -5.28 0.55 -1.71
CA GLN A 77 -4.80 -0.54 -0.86
C GLN A 77 -4.84 -1.90 -1.58
N PHE A 78 -5.84 -2.15 -2.43
CA PHE A 78 -5.87 -3.35 -3.27
C PHE A 78 -4.80 -3.29 -4.38
N ALA A 79 -4.62 -2.14 -5.03
CA ALA A 79 -3.58 -1.91 -6.03
C ALA A 79 -2.19 -2.16 -5.44
N LEU A 80 -1.96 -1.67 -4.21
CA LEU A 80 -0.76 -1.94 -3.42
C LEU A 80 -0.54 -3.44 -3.23
N GLY A 81 -1.60 -4.15 -2.85
CA GLY A 81 -1.58 -5.60 -2.70
C GLY A 81 -1.10 -6.31 -3.96
N GLN A 82 -1.59 -5.91 -5.14
CA GLN A 82 -1.16 -6.46 -6.41
C GLN A 82 0.30 -6.10 -6.73
N ARG A 83 0.66 -4.82 -6.59
CA ARG A 83 2.00 -4.32 -6.94
C ARG A 83 3.09 -4.91 -6.04
N ALA A 84 2.78 -5.17 -4.77
CA ALA A 84 3.71 -5.78 -3.82
C ALA A 84 4.16 -7.19 -4.22
N PHE A 85 3.48 -7.91 -5.12
CA PHE A 85 3.99 -9.18 -5.63
C PHE A 85 5.20 -9.02 -6.57
N ALA A 86 5.32 -7.89 -7.26
CA ALA A 86 6.44 -7.60 -8.16
C ALA A 86 7.54 -6.73 -7.52
N GLY A 87 7.33 -6.19 -6.33
CA GLY A 87 8.27 -5.26 -5.69
C GLY A 87 8.06 -5.06 -4.19
N SER A 88 8.63 -3.99 -3.64
CA SER A 88 8.42 -3.63 -2.24
C SER A 88 7.04 -3.00 -2.03
N ALA A 89 6.35 -3.43 -0.96
CA ALA A 89 5.09 -2.81 -0.58
C ALA A 89 5.32 -1.36 -0.10
N TRP A 90 6.41 -1.09 0.62
CA TRP A 90 6.72 0.24 1.10
C TRP A 90 6.95 1.26 -0.02
N GLU A 91 7.72 0.88 -1.05
CA GLU A 91 7.96 1.75 -2.20
C GLU A 91 6.67 2.07 -2.95
N ALA A 92 5.79 1.07 -3.15
CA ALA A 92 4.50 1.25 -3.79
C ALA A 92 3.56 2.12 -2.95
N ALA A 93 3.46 1.89 -1.65
CA ALA A 93 2.63 2.67 -0.74
C ALA A 93 3.05 4.14 -0.72
N VAL A 94 4.34 4.41 -0.54
CA VAL A 94 4.89 5.77 -0.53
C VAL A 94 4.67 6.46 -1.88
N ARG A 95 4.86 5.75 -2.99
CA ARG A 95 4.55 6.28 -4.32
C ARG A 95 3.09 6.67 -4.42
N TYR A 96 2.14 5.79 -4.07
CA TYR A 96 0.71 6.09 -4.16
C TYR A 96 0.30 7.25 -3.25
N ALA A 97 0.77 7.31 -2.01
CA ALA A 97 0.49 8.42 -1.10
C ALA A 97 1.00 9.76 -1.66
N ASN A 98 2.22 9.77 -2.23
CA ASN A 98 2.80 10.97 -2.83
C ASN A 98 2.08 11.39 -4.12
N GLU A 99 1.72 10.43 -4.96
CA GLU A 99 0.91 10.68 -6.16
C GLU A 99 -0.45 11.27 -5.77
N PHE A 100 -1.14 10.66 -4.80
CA PHE A 100 -2.42 11.16 -4.32
C PHE A 100 -2.30 12.58 -3.74
N ALA A 101 -1.27 12.86 -2.95
CA ALA A 101 -1.01 14.19 -2.41
C ALA A 101 -0.75 15.25 -3.50
N GLU A 102 -0.12 14.87 -4.62
CA GLU A 102 0.22 15.79 -5.71
C GLU A 102 -0.96 16.04 -6.67
N ARG A 103 -1.74 15.02 -6.98
CA ARG A 103 -2.75 15.06 -8.05
C ARG A 103 -4.17 14.63 -7.64
N GLY A 104 -4.38 14.18 -6.40
CA GLY A 104 -5.66 13.68 -5.91
C GLY A 104 -6.00 12.26 -6.39
N GLY A 105 -5.02 11.51 -6.88
CA GLY A 105 -5.19 10.15 -7.40
C GLY A 105 -3.87 9.51 -7.84
N THR A 106 -3.92 8.27 -8.29
CA THR A 106 -2.79 7.53 -8.86
C THR A 106 -3.07 7.16 -10.31
N GLU A 107 -2.05 6.69 -11.03
CA GLU A 107 -2.25 6.08 -12.36
C GLU A 107 -2.64 4.59 -12.27
N GLU A 108 -2.26 3.93 -11.17
CA GLU A 108 -2.53 2.52 -10.94
C GLU A 108 -3.73 2.34 -10.02
N HIS A 109 -4.68 1.53 -10.48
CA HIS A 109 -5.89 1.13 -9.77
C HIS A 109 -5.95 -0.39 -9.67
N ALA A 110 -6.66 -0.91 -8.68
CA ALA A 110 -6.79 -2.34 -8.52
C ALA A 110 -7.58 -2.92 -9.69
N GLY A 111 -7.09 -4.02 -10.28
CA GLY A 111 -7.82 -4.66 -11.37
C GLY A 111 -7.01 -5.63 -12.22
N PRO A 112 -7.65 -6.19 -13.26
CA PRO A 112 -7.01 -7.11 -14.21
C PRO A 112 -5.82 -6.50 -14.94
N GLU A 113 -5.88 -5.22 -15.30
CA GLU A 113 -4.83 -4.52 -16.04
C GLU A 113 -3.54 -4.40 -15.22
N LEU A 114 -3.67 -4.05 -13.93
CA LEU A 114 -2.56 -4.02 -13.00
C LEU A 114 -2.04 -5.43 -12.72
N ALA A 115 -2.93 -6.42 -12.54
CA ALA A 115 -2.53 -7.82 -12.36
C ALA A 115 -1.73 -8.36 -13.55
N GLU A 116 -2.14 -8.04 -14.79
CA GLU A 116 -1.44 -8.46 -15.99
C GLU A 116 -0.05 -7.81 -16.07
N THR A 117 0.04 -6.52 -15.76
CA THR A 117 1.30 -5.78 -15.71
C THR A 117 2.27 -6.40 -14.69
N VAL A 118 1.80 -6.64 -13.47
CA VAL A 118 2.56 -7.30 -12.40
C VAL A 118 2.99 -8.72 -12.81
N CYS A 119 2.10 -9.51 -13.41
CA CYS A 119 2.44 -10.85 -13.91
C CYS A 119 3.55 -10.79 -14.97
N LYS A 120 3.46 -9.85 -15.92
CA LYS A 120 4.47 -9.65 -16.96
C LYS A 120 5.84 -9.28 -16.36
N GLU A 121 5.86 -8.41 -15.36
CA GLU A 121 7.08 -8.02 -14.63
C GLU A 121 7.71 -9.22 -13.89
N ILE A 122 6.91 -10.06 -13.24
CA ILE A 122 7.40 -11.22 -12.48
C ILE A 122 7.90 -12.34 -13.41
N PHE A 123 7.14 -12.65 -14.47
CA PHE A 123 7.37 -13.82 -15.31
C PHE A 123 8.10 -13.53 -16.63
N GLY A 124 8.40 -12.24 -16.92
CA GLY A 124 9.16 -11.83 -18.10
C GLY A 124 8.48 -12.12 -19.42
N THR A 125 7.15 -12.20 -19.46
CA THR A 125 6.41 -12.48 -20.69
C THR A 125 6.22 -11.18 -21.49
N GLU A 126 7.22 -10.82 -22.29
CA GLU A 126 7.03 -9.92 -23.43
C GLU A 126 6.07 -10.61 -24.43
N THR A 127 4.89 -10.04 -24.65
CA THR A 127 4.01 -10.41 -25.77
C THR A 127 4.40 -9.65 -27.02
#